data_AF-A0A0M0BZA2-F1
#
_entry.id   AF-A0A0M0BZA2-F1
#
_cell.length_a   1.000
_cell.length_b   1.000
_cell.length_c   1.000
_cell.angle_alpha   90.00
_cell.angle_beta   90.00
_cell.angle_gamma   90.00
#
_symmetry.space_group_name_H-M   'P 1'
#
loop_
_entity.id
_entity.type
_entity.pdbx_description
1 polymer ?
#
loop_
_entity_poly.entity_id
_entity_poly.type
_entity_poly.pdbx_seq_one_letter_code
_entity_poly.pdbx_strand_id
1 'polypeptide(L)'
;MIVTNSKPYGVIRGSLRKWKKISLIACNSCARICETGGQKKLDELEERLKKDGFDVVSANVVPLVCNIDAVKRRTYEADYLVVLACDSGVFTVQSIFPDKVVVPALNTIGLGAKDSNGNIFVMKKF
;
A
#
# COMPACT_ATOMS: atom_id res chain seq x y z
N MET A 1 16.43 1.60 2.13
CA MET A 1 15.03 1.71 1.66
C MET A 1 14.61 0.42 0.99
N ILE A 2 13.31 0.11 0.91
CA ILE A 2 12.80 -1.02 0.12
C ILE A 2 12.26 -0.48 -1.20
N VAL A 3 12.70 -1.07 -2.31
CA VAL A 3 12.25 -0.71 -3.67
C VAL A 3 10.97 -1.47 -3.98
N THR A 4 9.97 -0.76 -4.49
CA THR A 4 8.66 -1.31 -4.82
C THR A 4 8.24 -0.94 -6.25
N ASN A 5 7.44 -1.80 -6.86
CA ASN A 5 6.73 -1.51 -8.11
C ASN A 5 5.22 -1.70 -7.91
N SER A 6 4.39 -0.93 -8.61
CA SER A 6 2.94 -1.08 -8.58
C SER A 6 2.53 -2.38 -9.23
N LYS A 7 1.62 -3.13 -8.60
CA LYS A 7 0.95 -4.23 -9.29
C LYS A 7 0.05 -3.69 -10.39
N PRO A 8 -0.17 -4.44 -11.47
CA PRO A 8 -1.19 -4.09 -12.45
C PRO A 8 -2.55 -3.93 -11.76
N TYR A 9 -3.28 -2.87 -12.10
CA TYR A 9 -4.58 -2.59 -11.48
C TYR A 9 -5.57 -3.76 -11.58
N GLY A 10 -5.56 -4.50 -12.69
CA GLY A 10 -6.41 -5.69 -12.87
C GLY A 10 -6.18 -6.76 -11.79
N VAL A 11 -4.95 -6.91 -11.28
CA VAL A 11 -4.63 -7.85 -10.20
C VAL A 11 -5.23 -7.38 -8.87
N ILE A 12 -5.12 -6.08 -8.57
CA ILE A 12 -5.70 -5.48 -7.37
C ILE A 12 -7.22 -5.63 -7.43
N ARG A 13 -7.83 -5.19 -8.54
CA ARG A 13 -9.29 -5.25 -8.78
C ARG A 13 -9.83 -6.68 -8.70
N GLY A 14 -9.13 -7.65 -9.29
CA GLY A 14 -9.52 -9.06 -9.27
C GLY A 14 -9.49 -9.69 -7.88
N SER A 15 -8.79 -9.07 -6.92
CA SER A 15 -8.70 -9.51 -5.52
C SER A 15 -9.81 -8.92 -4.64
N LEU A 16 -10.69 -8.07 -5.19
CA LEU A 16 -11.70 -7.32 -4.43
C LEU A 16 -13.12 -7.74 -4.83
N ARG A 17 -14.06 -7.60 -3.89
CA ARG A 17 -15.50 -7.83 -4.10
C ARG A 17 -16.26 -6.53 -3.95
N LYS A 18 -17.18 -6.22 -4.88
CA LYS A 18 -17.85 -4.90 -4.93
C LYS A 18 -18.76 -4.60 -3.73
N TRP A 19 -19.32 -5.63 -3.07
CA TRP A 19 -20.21 -5.48 -1.92
C TRP A 19 -19.48 -5.41 -0.57
N LYS A 20 -18.15 -5.25 -0.58
CA LYS A 20 -17.30 -5.26 0.60
C LYS A 20 -16.69 -3.88 0.79
N LYS A 21 -16.61 -3.41 2.04
CA LYS A 21 -16.00 -2.13 2.38
C LYS A 21 -14.49 -2.20 2.23
N ILE A 22 -13.90 -1.21 1.58
CA ILE A 22 -12.46 -1.16 1.30
C ILE A 22 -11.84 0.07 1.97
N SER A 23 -10.78 -0.15 2.75
CA SER A 23 -9.88 0.90 3.20
C SER A 23 -8.56 0.82 2.46
N LEU A 24 -8.05 1.98 2.05
CA LEU A 24 -6.76 2.10 1.39
C LEU A 24 -5.71 2.62 2.38
N ILE A 25 -4.50 2.06 2.31
CA ILE A 25 -3.38 2.44 3.19
C ILE A 25 -2.15 2.66 2.31
N ALA A 26 -1.58 3.86 2.28
CA ALA A 26 -0.36 4.15 1.53
C ALA A 26 0.82 4.50 2.45
N CYS A 27 1.97 3.89 2.19
CA CYS A 27 3.23 4.24 2.85
C CYS A 27 3.82 5.52 2.27
N ASN A 28 4.11 6.50 3.14
CA ASN A 28 4.65 7.81 2.76
C ASN A 28 6.19 7.90 2.81
N SER A 29 6.87 6.76 2.94
CA SER A 29 8.34 6.69 3.01
C SER A 29 8.90 6.04 1.73
N CYS A 30 9.55 4.88 1.82
CA CYS A 30 10.24 4.23 0.69
C CYS A 30 9.34 4.03 -0.54
N ALA A 31 8.08 3.63 -0.35
CA ALA A 31 7.13 3.44 -1.46
C ALA A 31 6.78 4.77 -2.16
N ARG A 32 6.63 5.87 -1.40
CA ARG A 32 6.47 7.22 -1.99
C ARG A 32 7.70 7.63 -2.79
N ILE A 33 8.90 7.36 -2.26
CA ILE A 33 10.16 7.65 -2.96
C ILE A 33 10.23 6.87 -4.28
N CYS A 34 9.73 5.63 -4.30
CA CYS A 34 9.61 4.82 -5.52
C CYS A 34 8.39 5.19 -6.39
N GLU A 35 7.67 6.29 -6.08
CA GLU A 35 6.47 6.73 -6.79
C GLU A 35 5.34 5.67 -6.89
N THR A 36 5.28 4.77 -5.90
CA THR A 36 4.29 3.69 -5.82
C THR A 36 3.43 3.76 -4.56
N GLY A 37 3.78 4.64 -3.61
CA GLY A 37 3.00 4.97 -2.42
C GLY A 37 2.78 6.49 -2.28
N GLY A 38 2.45 6.93 -1.07
CA GLY A 38 2.11 8.32 -0.76
C GLY A 38 0.72 8.75 -1.27
N GLN A 39 0.37 10.01 -1.02
CA GLN A 39 -0.96 10.58 -1.28
C GLN A 39 -1.36 10.47 -2.76
N LYS A 40 -0.48 10.88 -3.68
CA LYS A 40 -0.76 10.84 -5.13
C LYS A 40 -1.21 9.46 -5.61
N LYS A 41 -0.48 8.40 -5.22
CA LYS A 41 -0.82 7.02 -5.64
C LYS A 41 -2.03 6.46 -4.91
N LEU A 42 -2.29 6.93 -3.70
CA LEU A 42 -3.50 6.61 -2.96
C LEU A 42 -4.74 7.17 -3.67
N ASP A 43 -4.72 8.45 -4.04
CA ASP A 43 -5.81 9.15 -4.72
C ASP A 43 -6.10 8.52 -6.09
N GLU A 44 -5.05 8.27 -6.89
CA GLU A 44 -5.17 7.60 -8.19
C GLU A 44 -5.87 6.23 -8.08
N LEU A 45 -5.55 5.45 -7.04
CA LEU A 45 -6.17 4.14 -6.82
C LEU A 45 -7.61 4.27 -6.31
N GLU A 46 -7.86 5.22 -5.40
CA GLU A 46 -9.18 5.49 -4.84
C GLU A 46 -10.17 5.88 -5.94
N GLU A 47 -9.81 6.86 -6.78
CA GLU A 47 -10.65 7.33 -7.88
C GLU A 47 -10.99 6.18 -8.83
N ARG A 48 -9.99 5.38 -9.19
CA ARG A 48 -10.16 4.26 -10.13
C ARG A 48 -11.06 3.16 -9.57
N LEU A 49 -10.90 2.80 -8.30
CA LEU A 49 -11.76 1.82 -7.64
C LEU A 49 -13.20 2.32 -7.51
N LYS A 50 -13.39 3.59 -7.09
CA LYS A 50 -14.72 4.20 -7.01
C LYS A 50 -15.41 4.24 -8.37
N LYS A 51 -14.68 4.60 -9.44
CA LYS A 51 -15.19 4.59 -10.82
C LYS A 51 -15.63 3.20 -11.29
N ASP A 52 -14.95 2.15 -10.84
CA ASP A 52 -15.32 0.76 -11.13
C ASP A 52 -16.46 0.23 -10.21
N GLY A 53 -16.99 1.06 -9.31
CA GLY A 53 -18.13 0.75 -8.43
C GLY A 53 -17.77 -0.03 -7.17
N PHE A 54 -16.54 0.13 -6.66
CA PHE A 54 -16.14 -0.41 -5.37
C PHE A 54 -16.45 0.57 -4.23
N ASP A 55 -16.82 0.03 -3.06
CA ASP A 55 -17.12 0.80 -1.85
C ASP A 55 -15.84 1.13 -1.06
N VAL A 56 -15.12 2.19 -1.48
CA VAL A 56 -13.96 2.69 -0.76
C VAL A 56 -14.40 3.67 0.33
N VAL A 57 -14.31 3.21 1.59
CA VAL A 57 -14.84 3.92 2.77
C VAL A 57 -13.80 4.82 3.45
N SER A 58 -12.51 4.55 3.27
CA SER A 58 -11.45 5.44 3.76
C SER A 58 -10.13 5.25 3.02
N ALA A 59 -9.33 6.31 3.00
CA ALA A 59 -8.00 6.33 2.40
C ALA A 59 -7.03 7.02 3.36
N ASN A 60 -5.95 6.32 3.74
CA ASN A 60 -5.04 6.78 4.78
C ASN A 60 -3.58 6.76 4.31
N VAL A 61 -2.92 7.92 4.38
CA VAL A 61 -1.46 7.99 4.26
C VAL A 61 -0.83 7.78 5.64
N VAL A 62 0.07 6.80 5.72
CA VAL A 62 0.81 6.47 6.94
C VAL A 62 2.29 6.79 6.71
N PRO A 63 2.95 7.55 7.62
CA PRO A 63 4.36 7.92 7.46
C PRO A 63 5.27 6.74 7.14
N LEU A 64 5.13 5.66 7.92
CA LEU A 64 5.84 4.41 7.72
C LEU A 64 4.92 3.24 8.10
N VAL A 65 4.49 2.44 7.11
CA VAL A 65 3.55 1.34 7.35
C VAL A 65 4.20 0.17 8.11
N CYS A 66 5.50 -0.04 7.96
CA CYS A 66 6.22 -1.04 8.76
C CYS A 66 6.52 -0.57 10.20
N ASN A 67 6.06 0.63 10.61
CA ASN A 67 6.04 1.02 12.01
C ASN A 67 4.71 0.57 12.63
N ILE A 68 4.78 -0.40 13.53
CA ILE A 68 3.62 -1.02 14.20
C ILE A 68 2.74 0.03 14.86
N ASP A 69 3.31 0.96 15.63
CA ASP A 69 2.54 1.98 16.36
C ASP A 69 1.88 2.99 15.43
N ALA A 70 2.50 3.30 14.30
CA ALA A 70 1.89 4.17 13.29
C ALA A 70 0.62 3.54 12.71
N VAL A 71 0.61 2.23 12.47
CA VAL A 71 -0.55 1.51 11.94
C VAL A 71 -1.59 1.28 13.05
N LYS A 72 -1.17 0.83 14.24
CA LYS A 72 -2.06 0.46 15.36
C LYS A 72 -2.88 1.62 15.92
N ARG A 73 -2.43 2.86 15.79
CA ARG A 73 -3.16 4.07 16.22
C ARG A 73 -4.35 4.43 15.33
N ARG A 74 -4.58 3.69 14.24
CA ARG A 74 -5.66 3.93 13.28
C ARG A 74 -6.66 2.78 13.34
N THR A 75 -7.93 3.10 13.12
CA THR A 75 -9.00 2.12 12.99
C THR A 75 -9.43 2.05 11.53
N TYR A 76 -9.62 0.83 11.02
CA TYR A 76 -10.07 0.59 9.66
C TYR A 76 -11.38 -0.19 9.69
N GLU A 77 -12.51 0.51 9.54
CA GLU A 77 -13.84 -0.08 9.48
C GLU A 77 -14.16 -0.61 8.07
N ALA A 78 -13.34 -1.55 7.61
CA ALA A 78 -13.44 -2.15 6.29
C ALA A 78 -13.26 -3.67 6.37
N ASP A 79 -13.74 -4.37 5.34
CA ASP A 79 -13.49 -5.80 5.15
C ASP A 79 -12.12 -6.04 4.50
N TYR A 80 -11.74 -5.17 3.55
CA TYR A 80 -10.50 -5.24 2.79
C TYR A 80 -9.58 -4.07 3.12
N LEU A 81 -8.31 -4.36 3.33
CA LEU A 81 -7.24 -3.36 3.48
C LEU A 81 -6.32 -3.45 2.26
N VAL A 82 -6.43 -2.51 1.33
CA VAL A 82 -5.53 -2.45 0.17
C VAL A 82 -4.32 -1.61 0.54
N VAL A 83 -3.14 -2.23 0.52
CA VAL A 83 -1.92 -1.65 1.10
C VAL A 83 -0.91 -1.32 0.01
N LEU A 84 -0.64 -0.03 -0.19
CA LEU A 84 0.45 0.49 -1.03
C LEU A 84 1.74 0.60 -0.20
N ALA A 85 2.34 -0.54 0.12
CA ALA A 85 3.61 -0.65 0.84
C ALA A 85 4.40 -1.88 0.37
N CYS A 86 5.66 -2.00 0.79
CA CYS A 86 6.43 -3.24 0.64
C CYS A 86 5.92 -4.33 1.59
N ASP A 87 6.46 -5.54 1.45
CA ASP A 87 6.01 -6.74 2.16
C ASP A 87 6.11 -6.56 3.67
N SER A 88 7.17 -5.91 4.17
CA SER A 88 7.28 -5.58 5.60
C SER A 88 6.07 -4.78 6.09
N GLY A 89 5.63 -3.76 5.33
CA GLY A 89 4.42 -3.01 5.67
C GLY A 89 3.14 -3.83 5.55
N VAL A 90 3.01 -4.65 4.50
CA VAL A 90 1.85 -5.53 4.30
C VAL A 90 1.71 -6.51 5.47
N PHE A 91 2.78 -7.19 5.85
CA PHE A 91 2.78 -8.13 6.98
C PHE A 91 2.58 -7.43 8.33
N THR A 92 3.02 -6.18 8.50
CA THR A 92 2.66 -5.36 9.67
C THR A 92 1.15 -5.14 9.75
N VAL A 93 0.50 -4.72 8.65
CA VAL A 93 -0.97 -4.54 8.63
C VAL A 93 -1.69 -5.86 8.91
N GLN A 94 -1.25 -6.97 8.29
CA GLN A 94 -1.84 -8.31 8.53
C GLN A 94 -1.73 -8.74 9.99
N SER A 95 -0.58 -8.48 10.63
CA SER A 95 -0.36 -8.88 12.02
C SER A 95 -1.21 -8.07 13.00
N ILE A 96 -1.50 -6.80 12.69
CA ILE A 96 -2.32 -5.92 13.54
C ILE A 96 -3.82 -6.16 13.33
N PHE A 97 -4.23 -6.51 12.12
CA PHE A 97 -5.63 -6.72 11.73
C PHE A 97 -5.86 -8.12 11.14
N PRO A 98 -5.70 -9.19 11.95
CA PRO A 98 -5.75 -10.57 11.47
C PRO A 98 -7.15 -11.00 10.97
N ASP A 99 -8.19 -10.25 11.33
CA ASP A 99 -9.58 -10.48 10.90
C ASP A 99 -9.91 -9.83 9.55
N LYS A 100 -9.00 -9.04 8.97
CA LYS A 100 -9.22 -8.32 7.70
C LYS A 100 -8.51 -8.99 6.53
N VAL A 101 -9.08 -8.84 5.34
CA VAL A 101 -8.42 -9.29 4.11
C VAL A 101 -7.43 -8.23 3.64
N VAL A 102 -6.14 -8.48 3.80
CA VAL A 102 -5.09 -7.55 3.37
C VAL A 102 -4.66 -7.85 1.93
N VAL A 103 -4.82 -6.86 1.05
CA VAL A 103 -4.49 -6.95 -0.37
C VAL A 103 -3.25 -6.10 -0.67
N PRO A 104 -2.08 -6.71 -0.93
CA PRO A 104 -0.89 -5.97 -1.33
C PRO A 104 -1.05 -5.37 -2.73
N ALA A 105 -0.95 -4.04 -2.83
CA ALA A 105 -1.03 -3.30 -4.10
C ALA A 105 0.33 -3.17 -4.81
N LEU A 106 1.44 -3.44 -4.12
CA LEU A 106 2.79 -3.32 -4.64
C LEU A 106 3.51 -4.68 -4.64
N ASN A 107 4.53 -4.79 -5.49
CA ASN A 107 5.53 -5.84 -5.44
C ASN A 107 6.77 -5.30 -4.73
N THR A 108 7.32 -6.07 -3.81
CA THR A 108 8.64 -5.81 -3.24
C THR A 108 9.71 -6.30 -4.19
N ILE A 109 10.62 -5.41 -4.60
CA ILE A 109 11.71 -5.74 -5.53
C ILE A 109 12.98 -6.10 -4.78
N GLY A 110 13.28 -5.38 -3.69
CA GLY A 110 14.50 -5.61 -2.93
C GLY A 110 14.99 -4.40 -2.12
N LEU A 111 16.24 -4.48 -1.66
CA LEU A 111 16.93 -3.39 -0.98
C LEU A 111 17.42 -2.36 -1.99
N GLY A 112 17.19 -1.08 -1.68
CA GLY A 112 17.66 0.03 -2.50
C GLY A 112 18.47 1.07 -1.74
N ALA A 113 19.24 1.83 -2.51
CA ALA A 113 19.92 3.06 -2.11
C ALA A 113 19.50 4.20 -3.04
N LYS A 114 19.61 5.43 -2.56
CA LYS A 114 19.26 6.65 -3.29
C LYS A 114 20.44 7.61 -3.26
N ASP A 115 20.79 8.22 -4.39
CA ASP A 115 21.80 9.27 -4.45
C ASP A 115 21.20 10.67 -4.22
N SER A 116 22.05 11.70 -4.24
CA SER A 116 21.64 13.11 -4.12
C SER A 116 20.84 13.61 -5.31
N ASN A 117 20.94 12.97 -6.48
CA ASN A 117 20.27 13.37 -7.72
C ASN A 117 18.85 12.77 -7.82
N GLY A 118 18.50 11.84 -6.93
CA GLY A 118 17.20 11.21 -6.94
C GLY A 118 17.17 9.79 -7.52
N ASN A 119 18.30 9.31 -8.05
CA ASN A 119 18.38 7.98 -8.66
C ASN A 119 18.24 6.89 -7.61
N ILE A 120 17.48 5.85 -7.93
CA ILE A 120 17.28 4.68 -7.06
C ILE A 120 18.04 3.50 -7.65
N PHE A 121 18.92 2.92 -6.86
CA PHE A 121 19.70 1.73 -7.23
C PHE A 121 19.20 0.53 -6.42
N VAL A 122 18.90 -0.58 -7.10
CA VAL A 122 18.59 -1.84 -6.42
C VAL A 122 19.91 -2.51 -6.03
N MET A 123 20.20 -2.53 -4.73
CA MET A 123 21.42 -3.08 -4.16
C MET A 123 21.35 -4.61 -4.01
N LYS A 124 20.15 -5.14 -3.75
CA LYS A 124 19.88 -6.58 -3.65
C LYS A 124 18.42 -6.85 -4.01
N LYS A 125 18.17 -7.76 -4.95
CA LYS A 125 16.81 -8.25 -5.26
C LYS A 125 16.40 -9.35 -4.28
N PHE A 126 15.10 -9.46 -4.04
CA PHE A 126 14.51 -10.59 -3.32
C PHE A 126 13.96 -11.64 -4.29
#